data_AF-A0A4R4D405-F1
#
_entry.id   AF-A0A4R4D405-F1
#
_cell.length_a   1.000
_cell.length_b   1.000
_cell.length_c   1.000
_cell.angle_alpha   90.00
_cell.angle_beta   90.00
_cell.angle_gamma   90.00
#
_symmetry.space_group_name_H-M   'P 1'
#
loop_
_entity.id
_entity.type
_entity.pdbx_description
1 polymer ?
#
loop_
_entity_poly.entity_id
_entity_poly.type
_entity_poly.pdbx_seq_one_letter_code
_entity_poly.pdbx_strand_id
1 'polypeptide(L)'
;MRRLSARRSRRSWPMPEGADTSIAGLRGELTATAASLLSELEALGRIISDTRAQVTALRATDSAATFIPTATDELAAIVQHTAAATHEIIDTCEALESLAGRVPEAADVLQQATTRIYEACAFQDITGQRIAKVVAALQAIEARVGRVKEAVEMPAESASPSLLNGPQLPGTGVSQSDIDALFD
;
A
#
# COMPACT_ATOMS: atom_id res chain seq x y z
N MET A 1 95.00 -24.13 -15.84
CA MET A 1 94.67 -25.17 -14.84
C MET A 1 94.42 -24.53 -13.49
N ARG A 2 93.15 -24.49 -13.03
CA ARG A 2 92.72 -24.81 -11.65
C ARG A 2 91.20 -24.57 -11.57
N ARG A 3 90.46 -25.67 -11.43
CA ARG A 3 89.02 -25.71 -11.20
C ARG A 3 88.75 -25.31 -9.75
N LEU A 4 87.76 -24.47 -9.51
CA LEU A 4 87.17 -24.25 -8.18
C LEU A 4 85.67 -24.57 -8.28
N SER A 5 85.33 -25.72 -7.72
CA SER A 5 84.00 -26.31 -7.60
C SER A 5 83.32 -25.88 -6.30
N ALA A 6 82.00 -25.71 -6.42
CA ALA A 6 80.95 -26.03 -5.44
C ALA A 6 80.89 -25.27 -4.09
N ARG A 7 79.81 -24.47 -3.93
CA ARG A 7 78.74 -24.71 -2.95
C ARG A 7 77.61 -23.69 -3.15
N ARG A 8 76.52 -24.05 -3.84
CA ARG A 8 75.24 -23.35 -3.71
C ARG A 8 74.46 -24.02 -2.59
N SER A 9 74.46 -23.43 -1.40
CA SER A 9 73.50 -23.82 -0.38
C SER A 9 72.13 -23.29 -0.80
N ARG A 10 71.21 -24.21 -1.12
CA ARG A 10 69.78 -23.87 -1.15
C ARG A 10 69.38 -23.64 0.30
N ARG A 11 69.24 -22.39 0.73
CA ARG A 11 68.47 -22.07 1.94
C ARG A 11 67.01 -22.20 1.53
N SER A 12 66.37 -23.29 1.92
CA SER A 12 64.91 -23.38 1.89
C SER A 12 64.37 -22.43 2.96
N TRP A 13 63.62 -21.41 2.55
CA TRP A 13 62.84 -20.62 3.48
C TRP A 13 61.72 -21.52 4.02
N PRO A 14 61.59 -21.74 5.35
CA PRO A 14 60.45 -22.46 5.87
C PRO A 14 59.22 -21.58 5.65
N MET A 15 58.29 -22.04 4.80
CA MET A 15 56.96 -21.43 4.73
C MET A 15 56.32 -21.63 6.10
N PRO A 16 55.72 -20.60 6.71
CA PRO A 16 55.04 -20.76 8.00
C PRO A 16 53.89 -21.76 7.84
N GLU A 17 54.03 -22.94 8.43
CA GLU A 17 52.97 -23.94 8.58
C GLU A 17 51.81 -23.29 9.34
N GLY A 18 50.79 -22.84 8.61
CA GLY A 18 49.64 -22.15 9.20
C GLY A 18 49.03 -21.04 8.32
N ALA A 19 49.80 -20.49 7.36
CA ALA A 19 49.26 -19.46 6.47
C ALA A 19 48.18 -20.02 5.53
N ASP A 20 48.39 -21.23 4.98
CA ASP A 20 47.43 -21.89 4.10
C ASP A 20 46.15 -22.30 4.82
N THR A 21 46.24 -22.71 6.10
CA THR A 21 45.07 -23.03 6.92
C THR A 21 44.26 -21.80 7.32
N SER A 22 44.91 -20.66 7.57
CA SER A 22 44.23 -19.40 7.88
C SER A 22 43.53 -18.80 6.66
N ILE A 23 44.18 -18.85 5.49
CA ILE A 23 43.57 -18.41 4.22
C ILE A 23 42.42 -19.34 3.81
N ALA A 24 42.55 -20.65 4.04
CA ALA A 24 41.46 -21.61 3.82
C ALA A 24 40.27 -21.36 4.78
N GLY A 25 40.54 -21.03 6.05
CA GLY A 25 39.52 -20.66 7.03
C GLY A 25 38.74 -19.40 6.63
N LEU A 26 39.44 -18.31 6.31
CA LEU A 26 38.85 -17.05 5.82
C LEU A 26 38.01 -17.26 4.53
N ARG A 27 38.48 -18.11 3.62
CA ARG A 27 37.71 -18.49 2.43
C ARG A 27 36.46 -19.29 2.77
N GLY A 28 36.54 -20.22 3.73
CA GLY A 28 35.39 -20.97 4.22
C GLY A 28 34.33 -20.09 4.86
N GLU A 29 34.74 -19.15 5.72
CA GLU A 29 33.87 -18.16 6.36
C GLU A 29 33.19 -17.26 5.31
N LEU A 30 33.94 -16.72 4.35
CA LEU A 30 33.38 -15.89 3.28
C LEU A 30 32.36 -16.66 2.43
N THR A 31 32.62 -17.94 2.16
CA THR A 31 31.72 -18.82 1.41
C THR A 31 30.44 -19.09 2.19
N ALA A 32 30.54 -19.32 3.51
CA ALA A 32 29.39 -19.49 4.39
C ALA A 32 28.53 -18.22 4.49
N THR A 33 29.16 -17.04 4.59
CA THR A 33 28.46 -15.75 4.59
C THR A 33 27.75 -15.50 3.25
N ALA A 34 28.40 -15.79 2.13
CA ALA A 34 27.79 -15.65 0.81
C ALA A 34 26.58 -16.59 0.63
N ALA A 35 26.67 -17.83 1.14
CA ALA A 35 25.56 -18.77 1.11
C ALA A 35 24.38 -18.30 1.99
N SER A 36 24.65 -17.72 3.17
CA SER A 36 23.62 -17.13 4.04
C SER A 36 22.91 -15.96 3.35
N LEU A 37 23.67 -15.03 2.77
CA LEU A 37 23.11 -13.87 2.06
C LEU A 37 22.28 -14.30 0.85
N LEU A 38 22.73 -15.31 0.10
CA LEU A 38 21.96 -15.84 -1.03
C LEU A 38 20.63 -16.46 -0.55
N SER A 39 20.66 -17.21 0.56
CA SER A 39 19.45 -17.76 1.17
C SER A 39 18.49 -16.68 1.66
N GLU A 40 19.00 -15.57 2.22
CA GLU A 40 18.19 -14.43 2.64
C GLU A 40 17.57 -13.70 1.43
N LEU A 41 18.31 -13.54 0.34
CA LEU A 41 17.77 -12.96 -0.89
C LEU A 41 16.71 -13.85 -1.54
N GLU A 42 16.90 -15.17 -1.53
CA GLU A 42 15.87 -16.11 -1.98
C GLU A 42 14.60 -16.04 -1.11
N ALA A 43 14.76 -15.91 0.20
CA ALA A 43 13.64 -15.75 1.12
C ALA A 43 12.88 -14.44 0.86
N LEU A 44 13.59 -13.33 0.68
CA LEU A 44 12.98 -12.05 0.28
C LEU A 44 12.29 -12.14 -1.09
N GLY A 45 12.91 -12.82 -2.05
CA GLY A 45 12.33 -13.06 -3.37
C GLY A 45 11.00 -13.82 -3.30
N ARG A 46 10.92 -14.85 -2.45
CA ARG A 46 9.67 -15.58 -2.19
C ARG A 46 8.61 -14.68 -1.56
N ILE A 47 8.97 -13.91 -0.53
CA ILE A 47 8.05 -12.95 0.13
C ILE A 47 7.49 -11.95 -0.88
N ILE A 48 8.34 -11.38 -1.74
CA ILE A 48 7.91 -10.43 -2.78
C ILE A 48 6.97 -11.11 -3.79
N SER A 49 7.30 -12.33 -4.21
CA SER A 49 6.47 -13.11 -5.14
C SER A 49 5.10 -13.43 -4.55
N ASP A 50 5.05 -13.91 -3.31
CA ASP A 50 3.81 -14.24 -2.61
C ASP A 50 2.97 -12.98 -2.37
N THR A 51 3.61 -11.88 -1.98
CA THR A 51 2.94 -10.58 -1.84
C THR A 51 2.36 -10.11 -3.17
N ARG A 52 3.10 -10.23 -4.28
CA ARG A 52 2.60 -9.90 -5.62
C ARG A 52 1.41 -10.78 -6.03
N ALA A 53 1.44 -12.06 -5.69
CA ALA A 53 0.33 -12.98 -5.95
C ALA A 53 -0.92 -12.61 -5.14
N GLN A 54 -0.77 -12.29 -3.85
CA GLN A 54 -1.87 -11.82 -2.99
C GLN A 54 -2.45 -10.50 -3.48
N VAL A 55 -1.60 -9.55 -3.86
CA VAL A 55 -2.03 -8.27 -4.47
C VAL A 55 -2.79 -8.52 -5.78
N THR A 56 -2.35 -9.47 -6.61
CA THR A 56 -3.05 -9.82 -7.85
C THR A 56 -4.38 -10.55 -7.58
N ALA A 57 -4.47 -11.37 -6.55
CA ALA A 57 -5.72 -11.99 -6.13
C ALA A 57 -6.73 -10.95 -5.63
N LEU A 58 -6.26 -9.89 -4.94
CA LEU A 58 -7.09 -8.74 -4.59
C LEU A 58 -7.62 -8.02 -5.85
N ARG A 59 -6.82 -7.92 -6.93
CA ARG A 59 -7.26 -7.34 -8.22
C ARG A 59 -8.40 -8.12 -8.88
N ALA A 60 -8.46 -9.45 -8.73
CA ALA A 60 -9.50 -10.27 -9.37
C ALA A 60 -10.89 -10.15 -8.70
N THR A 61 -10.96 -9.54 -7.51
CA THR A 61 -12.22 -9.27 -6.79
C THR A 61 -12.83 -7.92 -7.22
N ASP A 62 -12.69 -7.57 -8.50
CA ASP A 62 -13.04 -6.26 -9.07
C ASP A 62 -14.56 -5.96 -9.00
N SER A 63 -15.39 -6.96 -8.73
CA SER A 63 -16.82 -6.77 -8.46
C SER A 63 -17.11 -5.92 -7.22
N ALA A 64 -16.15 -5.78 -6.28
CA ALA A 64 -16.28 -4.93 -5.11
C ALA A 64 -15.96 -3.44 -5.38
N ALA A 65 -15.21 -3.15 -6.45
CA ALA A 65 -14.78 -1.79 -6.78
C ALA A 65 -15.94 -0.88 -7.22
N THR A 66 -17.03 -1.46 -7.73
CA THR A 66 -18.26 -0.73 -8.09
C THR A 66 -19.28 -0.71 -6.97
N PHE A 67 -19.31 -1.72 -6.08
CA PHE A 67 -20.35 -1.86 -5.07
C PHE A 67 -20.21 -0.87 -3.90
N ILE A 68 -18.98 -0.58 -3.45
CA ILE A 68 -18.73 0.33 -2.32
C ILE A 68 -19.05 1.80 -2.63
N PRO A 69 -18.65 2.36 -3.80
CA PRO A 69 -19.02 3.73 -4.17
C PRO A 69 -20.55 3.91 -4.21
N THR A 70 -21.25 2.99 -4.89
CA THR A 70 -22.71 3.02 -5.00
C THR A 70 -23.41 2.92 -3.65
N ALA A 71 -22.95 2.04 -2.76
CA ALA A 71 -23.53 1.90 -1.43
C ALA A 71 -23.34 3.18 -0.58
N THR A 72 -22.21 3.87 -0.74
CA THR A 72 -21.93 5.09 0.03
C THR A 72 -22.77 6.27 -0.48
N ASP A 73 -22.97 6.37 -1.79
CA ASP A 73 -23.87 7.34 -2.42
C ASP A 73 -25.33 7.07 -2.05
N GLU A 74 -25.78 5.81 -2.04
CA GLU A 74 -27.11 5.42 -1.58
C GLU A 74 -27.35 5.80 -0.12
N LEU A 75 -26.36 5.57 0.76
CA LEU A 75 -26.44 5.98 2.16
C LEU A 75 -26.52 7.51 2.31
N ALA A 76 -25.79 8.28 1.50
CA ALA A 76 -25.90 9.74 1.48
C ALA A 76 -27.30 10.19 1.04
N ALA A 77 -27.86 9.58 -0.01
CA ALA A 77 -29.21 9.85 -0.47
C ALA A 77 -30.27 9.53 0.59
N ILE A 78 -30.11 8.44 1.34
CA ILE A 78 -30.99 8.09 2.48
C ILE A 78 -30.97 9.19 3.54
N VAL A 79 -29.79 9.72 3.90
CA VAL A 79 -29.69 10.82 4.87
C VAL A 79 -30.44 12.06 4.37
N GLN A 80 -30.28 12.41 3.09
CA GLN A 80 -30.98 13.55 2.50
C GLN A 80 -32.50 13.36 2.46
N HIS A 81 -32.97 12.21 1.99
CA HIS A 81 -34.41 11.91 1.92
C HIS A 81 -35.06 11.87 3.31
N THR A 82 -34.38 11.30 4.31
CA THR A 82 -34.92 11.26 5.68
C THR A 82 -34.97 12.66 6.33
N ALA A 83 -34.02 13.54 6.00
CA ALA A 83 -34.08 14.94 6.42
C ALA A 83 -35.23 15.70 5.74
N ALA A 84 -35.39 15.54 4.42
CA ALA A 84 -36.47 16.15 3.67
C ALA A 84 -37.86 15.72 4.17
N ALA A 85 -38.06 14.41 4.38
CA ALA A 85 -39.30 13.88 4.94
C ALA A 85 -39.59 14.43 6.34
N THR A 86 -38.55 14.64 7.16
CA THR A 86 -38.70 15.24 8.49
C THR A 86 -39.13 16.70 8.39
N HIS A 87 -38.60 17.45 7.42
CA HIS A 87 -39.02 18.82 7.17
C HIS A 87 -40.50 18.90 6.76
N GLU A 88 -40.94 18.01 5.86
CA GLU A 88 -42.34 17.93 5.44
C GLU A 88 -43.29 17.58 6.61
N ILE A 89 -42.86 16.72 7.54
CA ILE A 89 -43.62 16.43 8.77
C ILE A 89 -43.74 17.69 9.64
N ILE A 90 -42.65 18.45 9.80
CA ILE A 90 -42.64 19.70 10.57
C ILE A 90 -43.58 20.73 9.93
N ASP A 91 -43.51 20.93 8.61
CA ASP A 91 -44.41 21.84 7.88
C ASP A 91 -45.88 21.45 8.06
N THR A 92 -46.18 20.15 8.05
CA THR A 92 -47.52 19.63 8.30
C THR A 92 -47.98 19.92 9.73
N CYS A 93 -47.09 19.79 10.70
CA CYS A 93 -47.34 20.13 12.10
C CYS A 93 -47.66 21.62 12.30
N GLU A 94 -46.92 22.52 11.63
CA GLU A 94 -47.20 23.96 11.66
C GLU A 94 -48.58 24.29 11.08
N ALA A 95 -48.97 23.60 10.00
CA ALA A 95 -50.32 23.73 9.43
C ALA A 95 -51.41 23.24 10.41
N LEU A 96 -51.15 22.16 11.16
CA LEU A 96 -52.07 21.66 12.20
C LEU A 96 -52.23 22.66 13.34
N GLU A 97 -51.17 23.34 13.77
CA GLU A 97 -51.24 24.39 14.79
C GLU A 97 -52.08 25.59 14.33
N SER A 98 -51.93 26.00 13.07
CA SER A 98 -52.77 27.04 12.48
C SER A 98 -54.25 26.65 12.47
N LEU A 99 -54.55 25.38 12.20
CA LEU A 99 -55.92 24.85 12.19
C LEU A 99 -56.48 24.69 13.62
N ALA A 100 -55.65 24.37 14.60
CA ALA A 100 -56.05 24.23 16.01
C ALA A 100 -56.66 25.54 16.55
N GLY A 101 -56.12 26.69 16.14
CA GLY A 101 -56.70 28.01 16.48
C GLY A 101 -58.13 28.23 15.97
N ARG A 102 -58.63 27.38 15.06
CA ARG A 102 -59.98 27.41 14.51
C ARG A 102 -60.92 26.38 15.14
N VAL A 103 -60.41 25.52 16.03
CA VAL A 103 -61.18 24.47 16.73
C VAL A 103 -60.84 24.50 18.24
N PRO A 104 -61.37 25.48 18.99
CA PRO A 104 -60.97 25.73 20.38
C PRO A 104 -61.18 24.54 21.30
N GLU A 105 -62.19 23.71 21.05
CA GLU A 105 -62.51 22.55 21.87
C GLU A 105 -61.45 21.43 21.78
N ALA A 106 -60.67 21.41 20.69
CA ALA A 106 -59.63 20.42 20.44
C ALA A 106 -58.20 20.99 20.47
N ALA A 107 -58.06 22.31 20.67
CA ALA A 107 -56.79 23.02 20.54
C ALA A 107 -55.67 22.46 21.42
N ASP A 108 -55.96 22.22 22.71
CA ASP A 108 -54.98 21.67 23.67
C ASP A 108 -54.49 20.27 23.27
N VAL A 109 -55.41 19.42 22.79
CA VAL A 109 -55.09 18.05 22.37
C VAL A 109 -54.23 18.06 21.10
N LEU A 110 -54.57 18.93 20.14
CA LEU A 110 -53.79 19.12 18.91
C LEU A 110 -52.39 19.65 19.23
N GLN A 111 -52.29 20.67 20.09
CA GLN A 111 -51.00 21.26 20.46
C GLN A 111 -50.09 20.27 21.19
N GLN A 112 -50.64 19.45 22.10
CA GLN A 112 -49.87 18.38 22.74
C GLN A 112 -49.41 17.32 21.74
N ALA A 113 -50.26 16.93 20.78
CA ALA A 113 -49.90 15.98 19.75
C ALA A 113 -48.77 16.53 18.85
N THR A 114 -48.89 17.77 18.39
CA THR A 114 -47.87 18.43 17.56
C THR A 114 -46.54 18.57 18.29
N THR A 115 -46.57 18.96 19.57
CA THR A 115 -45.35 19.06 20.42
C THR A 115 -44.62 17.72 20.50
N ARG A 116 -45.35 16.62 20.69
CA ARG A 116 -44.75 15.26 20.74
C ARG A 116 -44.13 14.86 19.41
N ILE A 117 -44.69 15.31 18.28
CA ILE A 117 -44.11 15.06 16.95
C ILE A 117 -42.79 15.83 16.81
N TYR A 118 -42.74 17.12 17.19
CA TYR A 118 -41.50 17.89 17.15
C TYR A 118 -40.39 17.25 17.99
N GLU A 119 -40.70 16.80 19.20
CA GLU A 119 -39.74 16.10 20.07
C GLU A 119 -39.22 14.80 19.44
N ALA A 120 -40.10 14.02 18.79
CA ALA A 120 -39.72 12.81 18.09
C ALA A 120 -38.82 13.10 16.88
N CYS A 121 -39.14 14.15 16.11
CA CYS A 121 -38.36 14.60 14.96
C CYS A 121 -37.00 15.18 15.37
N ALA A 122 -36.85 15.76 16.57
CA ALA A 122 -35.57 16.28 17.05
C ALA A 122 -34.47 15.21 17.16
N PHE A 123 -34.84 13.93 17.37
CA PHE A 123 -33.89 12.82 17.36
C PHE A 123 -33.32 12.50 15.96
N GLN A 124 -33.99 12.94 14.89
CA GLN A 124 -33.51 12.76 13.53
C GLN A 124 -32.23 13.55 13.27
N ASP A 125 -32.06 14.75 13.83
CA ASP A 125 -30.86 15.56 13.62
C ASP A 125 -29.59 14.84 14.13
N ILE A 126 -29.64 14.28 15.35
CA ILE A 126 -28.54 13.48 15.90
C ILE A 126 -28.28 12.23 15.06
N THR A 127 -29.35 11.58 14.58
CA THR A 127 -29.23 10.36 13.76
C THR A 127 -28.64 10.68 12.39
N GLY A 128 -29.09 11.73 11.73
CA GLY A 128 -28.57 12.21 10.44
C GLY A 128 -27.11 12.60 10.53
N GLN A 129 -26.70 13.33 11.57
CA GLN A 129 -25.30 13.68 11.81
C GLN A 129 -24.42 12.45 12.04
N ARG A 130 -24.91 11.44 12.79
CA ARG A 130 -24.17 10.19 13.01
C ARG A 130 -24.00 9.39 11.73
N ILE A 131 -25.06 9.26 10.93
CA ILE A 131 -24.98 8.55 9.64
C ILE A 131 -24.05 9.30 8.69
N ALA A 132 -24.13 10.63 8.60
CA ALA A 132 -23.23 11.43 7.77
C ALA A 132 -21.76 11.22 8.13
N LYS A 133 -21.43 11.11 9.44
CA LYS A 133 -20.06 10.77 9.89
C LYS A 133 -19.63 9.38 9.44
N VAL A 134 -20.52 8.39 9.49
CA VAL A 134 -20.24 7.03 9.01
C VAL A 134 -20.00 7.03 7.51
N VAL A 135 -20.85 7.70 6.73
CA VAL A 135 -20.71 7.86 5.27
C VAL A 135 -19.37 8.50 4.94
N ALA A 136 -19.00 9.61 5.59
CA ALA A 136 -17.71 10.28 5.37
C ALA A 136 -16.52 9.37 5.68
N ALA A 137 -16.61 8.54 6.73
CA ALA A 137 -15.56 7.57 7.05
C ALA A 137 -15.43 6.49 5.97
N LEU A 138 -16.55 6.00 5.43
CA LEU A 138 -16.56 5.03 4.33
C LEU A 138 -15.96 5.62 3.05
N GLN A 139 -16.30 6.87 2.70
CA GLN A 139 -15.70 7.60 1.57
C GLN A 139 -14.18 7.77 1.74
N ALA A 140 -13.71 8.04 2.97
CA ALA A 140 -12.28 8.15 3.25
C ALA A 140 -11.54 6.82 3.08
N ILE A 141 -12.17 5.71 3.47
CA ILE A 141 -11.65 4.36 3.25
C ILE A 141 -11.60 4.06 1.75
N GLU A 142 -12.66 4.37 1.01
CA GLU A 142 -12.73 4.22 -0.44
C GLU A 142 -11.61 4.98 -1.14
N ALA A 143 -11.42 6.27 -0.84
CA ALA A 143 -10.36 7.08 -1.42
C ALA A 143 -8.95 6.55 -1.08
N ARG A 144 -8.77 5.89 0.07
CA ARG A 144 -7.50 5.25 0.41
C ARG A 144 -7.29 3.97 -0.41
N VAL A 145 -8.32 3.14 -0.55
CA VAL A 145 -8.27 1.90 -1.34
C VAL A 145 -8.03 2.23 -2.82
N GLY A 146 -8.72 3.24 -3.38
CA GLY A 146 -8.53 3.71 -4.75
C GLY A 146 -7.08 4.11 -5.04
N ARG A 147 -6.46 4.90 -4.16
CA ARG A 147 -5.04 5.28 -4.31
C ARG A 147 -4.08 4.09 -4.26
N VAL A 148 -4.37 3.07 -3.44
CA VAL A 148 -3.58 1.84 -3.39
C VAL A 148 -3.75 1.05 -4.68
N LYS A 149 -4.97 0.98 -5.22
CA LYS A 149 -5.25 0.35 -6.52
C LYS A 149 -4.47 1.04 -7.64
N GLU A 150 -4.54 2.36 -7.76
CA GLU A 150 -3.79 3.14 -8.78
C GLU A 150 -2.27 2.95 -8.68
N ALA A 151 -1.70 3.00 -7.46
CA ALA A 151 -0.27 2.80 -7.25
C ALA A 151 0.20 1.38 -7.62
N VAL A 152 -0.71 0.40 -7.54
CA VAL A 152 -0.47 -0.99 -7.89
C VAL A 152 -0.76 -1.26 -9.37
N GLU A 153 -1.57 -0.45 -10.04
CA GLU A 153 -1.93 -0.56 -11.47
C GLU A 153 -0.95 0.15 -12.42
N MET A 154 0.04 0.89 -11.91
CA MET A 154 1.14 1.35 -12.74
C MET A 154 1.72 0.17 -13.52
N PRO A 155 1.86 0.26 -14.86
CA PRO A 155 2.55 -0.76 -15.62
C PRO A 155 3.92 -0.90 -14.98
N ALA A 156 4.34 -2.14 -14.71
CA ALA A 156 5.76 -2.40 -14.65
C ALA A 156 6.27 -1.95 -16.01
N GLU A 157 6.83 -0.74 -16.10
CA GLU A 157 7.65 -0.31 -17.22
C GLU A 157 8.55 -1.51 -17.47
N SER A 158 8.39 -2.13 -18.64
CA SER A 158 9.15 -3.30 -19.02
C SER A 158 10.60 -2.95 -18.74
N ALA A 159 11.16 -3.51 -17.67
CA ALA A 159 12.53 -3.24 -17.29
C ALA A 159 13.35 -3.61 -18.53
N SER A 160 13.84 -2.59 -19.24
CA SER A 160 14.63 -2.78 -20.44
C SER A 160 15.74 -3.75 -20.05
N PRO A 161 15.94 -4.88 -20.75
CA PRO A 161 16.94 -5.89 -20.36
C PRO A 161 18.37 -5.32 -20.25
N SER A 162 18.58 -4.09 -20.74
CA SER A 162 19.79 -3.28 -20.67
C SER A 162 20.31 -2.99 -19.25
N LEU A 163 19.46 -2.98 -18.22
CA LEU A 163 19.90 -2.66 -16.84
C LEU A 163 20.27 -3.89 -15.98
N LEU A 164 20.25 -5.09 -16.56
CA LEU A 164 20.65 -6.34 -15.89
C LEU A 164 22.11 -6.75 -16.16
N ASN A 165 22.96 -5.79 -16.54
CA ASN A 165 24.38 -6.08 -16.74
C ASN A 165 25.09 -6.09 -15.38
N GLY A 166 25.30 -7.29 -14.83
CA GLY A 166 26.20 -7.51 -13.70
C GLY A 166 27.67 -7.15 -14.04
N PRO A 167 28.60 -7.28 -13.08
CA PRO A 167 30.01 -6.95 -13.32
C PRO A 167 30.54 -7.68 -14.56
N GLN A 168 31.00 -6.91 -15.55
CA GLN A 168 31.45 -7.42 -16.83
C GLN A 168 32.72 -8.27 -16.66
N LEU A 169 32.81 -9.38 -17.41
CA LEU A 169 33.98 -10.23 -17.43
C LEU A 169 35.21 -9.43 -17.93
N PRO A 170 36.43 -9.70 -17.41
CA PRO A 170 37.63 -9.02 -17.88
C PRO A 170 37.78 -9.15 -19.40
N GLY A 171 37.83 -8.00 -20.10
CA GLY A 171 37.95 -7.95 -21.56
C GLY A 171 36.62 -7.83 -22.33
N THR A 172 35.47 -7.72 -21.66
CA THR A 172 34.15 -7.52 -22.30
C THR A 172 33.57 -6.11 -22.09
N GLY A 173 34.33 -5.22 -21.45
CA GLY A 173 33.97 -3.82 -21.31
C GLY A 173 34.45 -2.97 -22.49
N VAL A 174 33.83 -1.81 -22.65
CA VAL A 174 34.22 -0.79 -23.64
C VAL A 174 35.70 -0.46 -23.45
N SER A 175 36.50 -0.63 -24.51
CA SER A 175 37.95 -0.34 -24.44
C SER A 175 38.21 1.16 -24.50
N GLN A 176 39.34 1.59 -23.93
CA GLN A 176 39.73 3.01 -23.92
C GLN A 176 39.82 3.60 -25.34
N SER A 177 40.22 2.80 -26.33
CA SER A 177 40.21 3.18 -27.75
C SER A 177 38.83 3.58 -28.27
N ASP A 178 37.77 2.95 -27.76
CA ASP A 178 36.40 3.16 -28.21
C ASP A 178 35.81 4.42 -27.55
N ILE A 179 36.32 4.76 -26.37
CA ILE A 179 36.00 6.01 -25.67
C ILE A 179 36.69 7.17 -26.35
N ASP A 180 37.98 7.03 -26.70
CA ASP A 180 38.77 8.08 -27.32
C ASP A 180 38.19 8.46 -28.72
N ALA A 181 37.71 7.48 -29.49
CA ALA A 181 37.05 7.70 -30.78
C ALA A 181 35.71 8.45 -30.72
N LEU A 182 35.13 8.64 -29.52
CA LEU A 182 33.88 9.40 -29.33
C LEU A 182 34.10 10.90 -29.14
N PHE A 183 35.35 11.31 -28.88
CA PHE A 183 35.71 12.70 -28.56
C PHE A 183 36.69 13.34 -29.56
N ASP A 184 37.07 12.62 -30.62
CA ASP A 184 37.78 13.11 -31.81
C ASP A 184 36.81 13.35 -32.98
#